data_AF-A0A4S0JAE8-F1
#
_entry.id   AF-A0A4S0JAE8-F1
#
_cell.length_a   1.000
_cell.length_b   1.000
_cell.length_c   1.000
_cell.angle_alpha   90.00
_cell.angle_beta   90.00
_cell.angle_gamma   90.00
#
_symmetry.space_group_name_H-M   'P 1'
#
loop_
_entity.id
_entity.type
_entity.pdbx_description
1 polymer ?
#
loop_
_entity_poly.entity_id
_entity_poly.type
_entity_poly.pdbx_seq_one_letter_code
_entity_poly.pdbx_strand_id
1 'polypeptide(L)'
;MRKRARSRGRESEIELDTLADENSARDARIAAEASLAELMQLPPTQRCTVVLKDVLGHSLEEIGEILETSDTAIKGALQRGRESLRQLAAAPRMVSPRPALDRQDMRRLGDYVAAFNAREVDVLRGLLAEDVKLELV
;
A
#
# COMPACT_ATOMS: atom_id res chain seq x y z
N MET A 1 -37.16 48.01 30.39
CA MET A 1 -35.90 47.23 30.37
C MET A 1 -36.14 45.79 30.80
N ARG A 2 -36.23 44.81 29.88
CA ARG A 2 -35.99 43.39 30.14
C ARG A 2 -35.53 42.70 28.85
N LYS A 3 -34.25 42.93 28.48
CA LYS A 3 -33.53 42.15 27.47
C LYS A 3 -32.78 41.05 28.21
N ARG A 4 -32.89 39.79 27.76
CA ARG A 4 -31.94 38.65 27.89
C ARG A 4 -32.67 37.35 28.26
N ALA A 5 -33.04 36.57 27.25
CA ALA A 5 -33.25 35.12 27.38
C ALA A 5 -33.29 34.42 26.00
N ARG A 6 -32.36 34.77 25.09
CA ARG A 6 -32.20 34.07 23.81
C ARG A 6 -30.74 34.13 23.37
N SER A 7 -29.86 33.37 24.02
CA SER A 7 -28.48 33.17 23.51
C SER A 7 -27.75 31.98 24.14
N ARG A 8 -28.42 30.84 24.42
CA ARG A 8 -27.74 29.66 24.98
C ARG A 8 -28.05 28.32 24.31
N GLY A 9 -28.79 28.32 23.20
CA GLY A 9 -29.20 27.08 22.52
C GLY A 9 -28.69 26.95 21.09
N ARG A 10 -27.63 27.68 20.71
CA ARG A 10 -27.17 27.75 19.31
C ARG A 10 -25.65 27.67 19.15
N GLU A 11 -24.93 27.30 20.20
CA GLU A 11 -23.47 27.16 20.17
C GLU A 11 -23.02 25.68 20.08
N SER A 12 -23.93 24.71 20.26
CA SER A 12 -23.60 23.27 20.27
C SER A 12 -23.99 22.52 18.99
N GLU A 13 -24.42 23.20 17.93
CA GLU A 13 -24.92 22.55 16.70
C GLU A 13 -23.97 22.71 15.50
N ILE A 14 -22.81 23.37 15.67
CA ILE A 14 -21.88 23.68 14.55
C ILE A 14 -20.48 23.05 14.73
N GLU A 15 -20.21 22.30 15.81
CA GLU A 15 -18.87 21.69 16.04
C GLU A 15 -18.70 20.26 15.53
N LEU A 16 -19.66 19.66 14.81
CA LEU A 16 -19.54 18.29 14.28
C LEU A 16 -19.12 18.18 12.80
N ASP A 17 -19.09 19.28 12.05
CA ASP A 17 -18.86 19.25 10.59
C ASP A 17 -17.38 19.46 10.19
N THR A 18 -16.50 19.77 11.16
CA THR A 18 -15.07 20.06 10.91
C THR A 18 -14.10 19.02 11.48
N LEU A 19 -14.61 17.96 12.12
CA LEU A 19 -13.81 16.76 12.33
C LEU A 19 -13.83 16.00 11.01
N ALA A 20 -12.89 16.29 10.11
CA ALA A 20 -12.59 15.38 9.01
C ALA A 20 -12.60 13.96 9.58
N ASP A 21 -13.47 13.07 9.09
CA ASP A 21 -13.83 11.80 9.74
C ASP A 21 -12.57 11.06 10.20
N GLU A 22 -12.15 11.31 11.44
CA GLU A 22 -10.87 10.87 11.98
C GLU A 22 -10.86 9.35 12.05
N ASN A 23 -12.05 8.76 12.20
CA ASN A 23 -12.28 7.34 12.13
C ASN A 23 -12.11 6.83 10.69
N SER A 24 -12.64 7.50 9.66
CA SER A 24 -12.38 7.13 8.26
C SER A 24 -10.90 7.21 7.90
N ALA A 25 -10.19 8.26 8.31
CA ALA A 25 -8.75 8.39 8.06
C ALA A 25 -7.94 7.30 8.78
N ARG A 26 -8.34 6.96 10.01
CA ARG A 26 -7.76 5.87 10.80
C ARG A 26 -8.06 4.50 10.18
N ASP A 27 -9.29 4.27 9.74
CA ASP A 27 -9.71 3.03 9.10
C ASP A 27 -9.00 2.84 7.77
N ALA A 28 -8.82 3.92 6.99
CA ALA A 28 -8.03 3.92 5.76
C ALA A 28 -6.55 3.61 6.05
N ARG A 29 -5.97 4.17 7.13
CA ARG A 29 -4.61 3.85 7.56
C ARG A 29 -4.47 2.38 7.95
N ILE A 30 -5.40 1.85 8.75
CA ILE A 30 -5.41 0.44 9.17
C ILE A 30 -5.58 -0.48 7.95
N ALA A 31 -6.45 -0.12 7.01
CA ALA A 31 -6.62 -0.87 5.77
C ALA A 31 -5.34 -0.85 4.92
N ALA A 32 -4.70 0.31 4.75
CA ALA A 32 -3.45 0.42 4.01
C ALA A 32 -2.31 -0.36 4.68
N GLU A 33 -2.20 -0.32 6.00
CA GLU A 33 -1.21 -1.12 6.76
C GLU A 33 -1.46 -2.62 6.61
N ALA A 34 -2.71 -3.06 6.67
CA ALA A 34 -3.09 -4.46 6.44
C ALA A 34 -2.74 -4.91 5.02
N SER A 35 -3.10 -4.12 4.00
CA SER A 35 -2.76 -4.42 2.60
C SER A 35 -1.26 -4.46 2.35
N LEU A 36 -0.50 -3.56 2.97
CA LEU A 36 0.97 -3.61 2.90
C LEU A 36 1.51 -4.88 3.57
N ALA A 37 1.01 -5.24 4.75
CA ALA A 37 1.43 -6.45 5.46
C ALA A 37 1.13 -7.72 4.65
N GLU A 38 0.00 -7.77 3.95
CA GLU A 38 -0.36 -8.86 3.05
C GLU A 38 0.58 -8.94 1.84
N LEU A 39 0.86 -7.79 1.18
CA LEU A 39 1.81 -7.72 0.06
C LEU A 39 3.22 -8.16 0.49
N MET A 40 3.67 -7.79 1.69
CA MET A 40 4.99 -8.16 2.20
C MET A 40 5.16 -9.67 2.45
N GLN A 41 4.06 -10.43 2.57
CA GLN A 41 4.12 -11.89 2.68
C GLN A 41 4.36 -12.59 1.34
N LEU A 42 4.16 -11.90 0.21
CA LEU A 42 4.45 -12.47 -1.10
C LEU A 42 5.97 -12.50 -1.34
N PRO A 43 6.48 -13.52 -2.06
CA PRO A 43 7.82 -13.49 -2.62
C PRO A 43 8.04 -12.22 -3.48
N PRO A 44 9.23 -11.58 -3.45
CA PRO A 44 9.51 -10.32 -4.14
C PRO A 44 9.04 -10.30 -5.60
N THR A 45 9.31 -11.33 -6.39
CA THR A 45 8.88 -11.40 -7.80
C THR A 45 7.35 -11.34 -7.95
N GLN A 46 6.60 -12.04 -7.08
CA GLN A 46 5.14 -12.02 -7.08
C GLN A 46 4.61 -10.66 -6.62
N ARG A 47 5.18 -10.11 -5.55
CA ARG A 47 4.83 -8.79 -5.01
C ARG A 47 5.04 -7.70 -6.07
N CYS A 48 6.21 -7.62 -6.67
CA CYS A 48 6.54 -6.59 -7.67
C CYS A 48 5.63 -6.69 -8.89
N THR A 49 5.40 -7.91 -9.38
CA THR A 49 4.50 -8.14 -10.53
C THR A 49 3.06 -7.69 -10.24
N VAL A 50 2.54 -7.99 -9.04
CA VAL A 50 1.20 -7.54 -8.62
C VAL A 50 1.16 -6.02 -8.47
N VAL A 51 2.14 -5.40 -7.82
CA VAL A 51 2.17 -3.93 -7.65
C VAL A 51 2.23 -3.22 -9.00
N LEU A 52 3.14 -3.62 -9.88
CA LEU A 52 3.25 -3.03 -11.22
C LEU A 52 1.96 -3.18 -12.02
N LYS A 53 1.28 -4.33 -11.94
CA LYS A 53 0.07 -4.60 -12.72
C LYS A 53 -1.19 -3.99 -12.13
N ASP A 54 -1.46 -4.27 -10.87
CA ASP A 54 -2.76 -4.07 -10.23
C ASP A 54 -2.83 -2.74 -9.47
N VAL A 55 -1.68 -2.14 -9.12
CA VAL A 55 -1.62 -0.82 -8.45
C VAL A 55 -1.20 0.26 -9.44
N LEU A 56 -0.15 0.02 -10.23
CA LEU A 56 0.41 1.03 -11.15
C LEU A 56 -0.14 0.93 -12.58
N GLY A 57 -0.82 -0.15 -12.93
CA GLY A 57 -1.55 -0.28 -14.19
C GLY A 57 -0.71 -0.65 -15.42
N HIS A 58 0.52 -1.13 -15.25
CA HIS A 58 1.41 -1.47 -16.36
C HIS A 58 0.91 -2.62 -17.23
N SER A 59 1.31 -2.62 -18.51
CA SER A 59 1.12 -3.75 -19.42
C SER A 59 2.04 -4.92 -19.04
N LEU A 60 1.77 -6.13 -19.54
CA LEU A 60 2.67 -7.28 -19.27
C LEU A 60 4.03 -7.09 -19.93
N GLU A 61 4.05 -6.43 -21.09
CA GLU A 61 5.28 -6.10 -21.84
C GLU A 61 6.14 -5.11 -21.05
N GLU A 62 5.56 -4.01 -20.56
CA GLU A 62 6.27 -3.04 -19.72
C GLU A 62 6.84 -3.70 -18.46
N ILE A 63 6.10 -4.63 -17.84
CA ILE A 63 6.59 -5.35 -16.65
C ILE A 63 7.79 -6.23 -17.00
N GLY A 64 7.80 -6.85 -18.18
CA GLY A 64 8.91 -7.69 -18.63
C GLY A 64 10.17 -6.88 -18.89
N GLU A 65 10.02 -5.67 -19.42
CA GLU A 65 11.10 -4.71 -19.58
C GLU A 65 11.65 -4.25 -18.21
N ILE A 66 10.79 -3.88 -17.26
CA ILE A 66 11.20 -3.41 -15.92
C ILE A 66 11.92 -4.52 -15.13
N LEU A 67 11.35 -5.72 -15.13
CA LEU A 67 11.86 -6.85 -14.33
C LEU A 67 12.90 -7.68 -15.08
N GLU A 68 13.23 -7.31 -16.32
CA GLU A 68 14.17 -8.02 -17.20
C GLU A 68 13.90 -9.54 -17.26
N THR A 69 12.62 -9.92 -17.40
CA THR A 69 12.17 -11.31 -17.32
C THR A 69 11.15 -11.67 -18.41
N SER A 70 10.87 -12.96 -18.57
CA SER A 70 9.99 -13.46 -19.64
C SER A 70 8.50 -13.30 -19.31
N ASP A 71 7.67 -13.08 -20.34
CA ASP A 71 6.20 -13.09 -20.25
C ASP A 71 5.62 -14.28 -19.48
N THR A 72 6.19 -15.47 -19.69
CA THR A 72 5.76 -16.70 -19.01
C THR A 72 6.01 -16.61 -17.50
N ALA A 73 7.18 -16.09 -17.10
CA ALA A 73 7.52 -15.87 -15.70
C ALA A 73 6.59 -14.84 -15.06
N ILE A 74 6.32 -13.73 -15.75
CA ILE A 74 5.41 -12.66 -15.30
C ILE A 74 4.00 -13.21 -15.09
N LYS A 75 3.44 -13.91 -16.09
CA LYS A 75 2.08 -14.47 -16.00
C LYS A 75 1.96 -15.46 -14.83
N GLY A 76 2.97 -16.31 -14.64
CA GLY A 76 3.01 -17.24 -13.50
C GLY A 76 3.13 -16.53 -12.15
N ALA A 77 4.00 -15.52 -12.06
CA ALA A 77 4.17 -14.73 -10.84
C ALA A 77 2.90 -13.95 -10.48
N LEU A 78 2.26 -13.31 -11.47
CA LEU A 78 1.00 -12.58 -11.30
C LEU A 78 -0.14 -13.49 -10.86
N GLN A 79 -0.27 -14.67 -11.48
CA GLN A 79 -1.28 -15.66 -11.09
C GLN A 79 -1.10 -16.06 -9.62
N ARG A 80 0.11 -16.51 -9.26
CA ARG A 80 0.41 -16.98 -7.90
C ARG A 80 0.27 -15.87 -6.87
N GLY A 81 0.77 -14.67 -7.17
CA GLY A 81 0.65 -13.51 -6.27
C GLY A 81 -0.82 -13.16 -5.98
N ARG A 82 -1.67 -13.11 -7.00
CA ARG A 82 -3.12 -12.86 -6.82
C ARG A 82 -3.81 -13.98 -6.03
N GLU A 83 -3.41 -15.22 -6.26
CA GLU A 83 -3.95 -16.36 -5.52
C GLU A 83 -3.56 -16.30 -4.03
N SER A 84 -2.28 -16.01 -3.72
CA SER A 84 -1.81 -15.82 -2.35
C SER A 84 -2.54 -14.67 -1.66
N LEU A 85 -2.75 -13.53 -2.32
CA LEU A 85 -3.52 -12.42 -1.75
C LEU A 85 -4.98 -12.79 -1.47
N ARG A 86 -5.64 -13.56 -2.34
CA ARG A 86 -7.00 -14.06 -2.06
C ARG A 86 -7.03 -14.98 -0.84
N GLN A 87 -6.03 -15.84 -0.68
CA GLN A 87 -5.92 -16.72 0.49
C GLN A 87 -5.70 -15.92 1.77
N LEU A 88 -4.82 -14.91 1.74
CA LEU A 88 -4.58 -14.01 2.87
C LEU A 88 -5.83 -13.21 3.24
N ALA A 89 -6.58 -12.71 2.25
CA ALA A 89 -7.83 -11.98 2.48
C ALA A 89 -8.96 -12.86 3.04
N ALA A 90 -8.94 -14.17 2.74
CA ALA A 90 -9.92 -15.13 3.27
C ALA A 90 -9.56 -15.66 4.66
N ALA A 91 -8.29 -15.57 5.07
CA ALA A 91 -7.85 -15.98 6.40
C ALA A 91 -8.38 -15.01 7.47
N PRO A 92 -8.68 -15.50 8.69
CA PRO A 92 -8.95 -14.61 9.81
C PRO A 92 -7.79 -13.63 9.96
N ARG A 93 -8.09 -12.33 10.10
CA ARG A 93 -7.06 -11.30 10.33
C ARG A 93 -6.32 -11.60 11.62
N MET A 94 -5.25 -12.36 11.52
CA MET A 94 -4.24 -12.42 12.54
C MET A 94 -3.47 -11.11 12.45
N VAL A 95 -3.29 -10.43 13.58
CA VAL A 95 -2.28 -9.38 13.67
C VAL A 95 -0.94 -10.09 13.51
N SER A 96 -0.52 -10.30 12.27
CA SER A 96 0.81 -10.81 11.98
C SER A 96 1.79 -9.81 12.56
N PRO A 97 2.77 -10.25 13.36
CA PRO A 97 3.82 -9.36 13.83
C PRO A 97 4.41 -8.61 12.64
N ARG A 98 4.54 -7.28 12.76
CA ARG A 98 5.20 -6.48 11.72
C ARG A 98 6.55 -7.14 11.44
N PRO A 99 6.87 -7.49 10.19
CA PRO A 99 8.16 -8.11 9.89
C PRO A 99 9.25 -7.20 10.44
N ALA A 100 10.20 -7.80 11.17
CA ALA A 100 11.36 -7.07 11.67
C ALA A 100 12.22 -6.74 10.45
N LEU A 101 12.11 -5.51 9.97
CA LEU A 101 12.94 -5.01 8.88
C LEU A 101 14.32 -4.66 9.44
N ASP A 102 15.37 -5.11 8.76
CA ASP A 102 16.70 -4.67 9.09
C ASP A 102 16.92 -3.21 8.67
N ARG A 103 18.11 -2.66 8.96
CA ARG A 103 18.41 -1.25 8.65
C ARG A 103 18.41 -0.98 7.14
N GLN A 104 18.77 -1.96 6.32
CA GLN A 104 18.80 -1.83 4.86
C GLN A 104 17.40 -1.84 4.28
N ASP A 105 16.55 -2.76 4.73
CA ASP A 105 15.15 -2.84 4.34
C ASP A 105 14.37 -1.59 4.77
N MET A 106 14.63 -1.07 5.97
CA MET A 106 14.03 0.18 6.43
C MET A 106 14.41 1.39 5.56
N ARG A 107 15.64 1.44 5.05
CA ARG A 107 16.07 2.51 4.11
C ARG A 107 15.36 2.37 2.77
N ARG A 108 15.35 1.17 2.19
CA ARG A 108 14.66 0.89 0.93
C ARG A 108 13.17 1.23 1.01
N LEU A 109 12.52 0.87 2.11
CA LEU A 109 11.12 1.25 2.36
C LEU A 109 10.95 2.77 2.40
N GLY A 110 11.89 3.49 3.02
CA GLY A 110 11.92 4.96 3.01
C GLY A 110 12.01 5.54 1.60
N ASP A 111 12.88 4.98 0.76
CA ASP A 111 13.06 5.41 -0.63
C ASP A 111 11.81 5.15 -1.47
N TYR A 112 11.16 4.00 -1.29
CA TYR A 112 9.86 3.69 -1.90
C TYR A 112 8.79 4.71 -1.52
N VAL A 113 8.66 4.98 -0.22
CA VAL A 113 7.64 5.90 0.29
C VAL A 113 7.89 7.31 -0.24
N ALA A 114 9.14 7.74 -0.29
CA ALA A 114 9.50 9.04 -0.85
C ALA A 114 9.13 9.14 -2.33
N ALA A 115 9.54 8.17 -3.15
CA ALA A 115 9.24 8.14 -4.59
C ALA A 115 7.73 8.08 -4.87
N PHE A 116 7.00 7.25 -4.11
CA PHE A 116 5.56 7.13 -4.22
C PHE A 116 4.84 8.45 -3.89
N ASN A 117 5.21 9.10 -2.78
CA ASN A 117 4.62 10.38 -2.38
C ASN A 117 4.94 11.52 -3.36
N ALA A 118 6.13 11.49 -3.96
CA ALA A 118 6.55 12.44 -4.98
C ALA A 118 5.93 12.15 -6.37
N ARG A 119 5.23 11.02 -6.53
CA ARG A 119 4.70 10.52 -7.81
C ARG A 119 5.78 10.29 -8.87
N GLU A 120 6.99 9.95 -8.43
CA GLU A 120 8.12 9.62 -9.30
C GLU A 120 8.04 8.16 -9.72
N VAL A 121 7.19 7.88 -10.71
CA VAL A 121 6.91 6.51 -11.18
C VAL A 121 8.16 5.80 -11.69
N ASP A 122 9.07 6.51 -12.37
CA ASP A 122 10.29 5.91 -12.92
C ASP A 122 11.27 5.46 -11.83
N VAL A 123 11.37 6.24 -10.74
CA VAL A 123 12.17 5.86 -9.57
C VAL A 123 11.57 4.62 -8.91
N LEU A 124 10.24 4.59 -8.75
CA LEU A 124 9.52 3.46 -8.19
C LEU A 124 9.73 2.17 -9.01
N ARG A 125 9.72 2.26 -10.34
CA ARG A 125 10.02 1.15 -11.25
C ARG A 125 11.44 0.61 -11.02
N GLY A 126 12.42 1.50 -10.90
CA GLY A 126 13.82 1.12 -10.66
C GLY A 126 14.01 0.37 -9.33
N LEU A 127 13.38 0.86 -8.25
CA LEU A 127 13.43 0.20 -6.94
C LEU A 127 12.79 -1.20 -6.96
N LEU A 128 11.65 -1.35 -7.65
CA LEU A 128 10.99 -2.66 -7.84
C LEU A 128 11.87 -3.65 -8.62
N ALA A 129 12.57 -3.17 -9.65
CA ALA A 129 13.48 -4.01 -10.43
C ALA A 129 14.66 -4.50 -9.60
N GLU A 130 15.25 -3.64 -8.76
CA GLU A 130 16.37 -4.00 -7.89
C GLU A 130 15.97 -5.06 -6.85
N ASP A 131 14.77 -4.95 -6.26
CA ASP A 131 14.23 -5.92 -5.30
C ASP A 131 14.13 -7.34 -5.89
N VAL A 132 13.73 -7.46 -7.16
CA VAL A 132 13.65 -8.76 -7.85
C VAL A 132 15.03 -9.35 -8.13
N LYS A 133 16.00 -8.50 -8.53
CA LYS A 133 17.38 -8.97 -8.80
C LYS A 133 18.04 -9.55 -7.55
N LEU A 134 17.73 -9.02 -6.37
CA LEU A 134 18.28 -9.49 -5.09
C LEU A 134 17.71 -10.84 -4.62
N GLU A 135 16.52 -11.22 -5.07
CA GLU A 135 15.90 -12.52 -4.76
C GLU A 135 16.56 -13.68 -5.53
N LEU A 136 17.14 -13.40 -6.70
CA LEU A 136 17.67 -14.41 -7.62
C LEU A 136 19.13 -14.82 -7.35
N VAL A 137 19.76 -14.27 -6.31
CA VAL A 137 21.18 -14.51 -5.94
C VAL A 137 21.30 -15.48 -4.77
#